data_AF-A0A956VRM0-F1
#
_entry.id   AF-A0A956VRM0-F1
#
_cell.length_a   1.000
_cell.length_b   1.000
_cell.length_c   1.000
_cell.angle_alpha   90.00
_cell.angle_beta   90.00
_cell.angle_gamma   90.00
#
_symmetry.space_group_name_H-M   'P 1'
#
loop_
_entity.id
_entity.type
_entity.pdbx_description
1 polymer ?
#
loop_
_entity_poly.entity_id
_entity_poly.type
_entity_poly.pdbx_seq_one_letter_code
_entity_poly.pdbx_strand_id
1 'polypeptide(L)'
;MAETRTFDPAAHVPRLDGSIEVSGLPASVRIHRDDYGIPHVEAADEASAWFGMGYACAQDRLWQLEWYRRRGRGRWSEVVGSSGLPGDRMFRRLRLVDACRADVEAMSAETRAMFETYAAGVNAYVDAGEPLPPEFGLTDLGWEPWTAEDCVMVFKVRHAIMGKRLLKLARLEFLRLAGPEAYATLEGIEPGGINVILPPGGTVPTSYAPTIEEVRAAAADLGTLASDEGGSNSWAVHGSHTTTGKP
;
A
#
# COMPACT_ATOMS: atom_id res chain seq x y z
N MET A 1 -22.21 20.04 -28.95
CA MET A 1 -22.43 20.73 -27.66
C MET A 1 -22.37 19.66 -26.60
N ALA A 2 -21.40 19.69 -25.69
CA ALA A 2 -21.37 18.74 -24.58
C ALA A 2 -22.56 19.06 -23.67
N GLU A 3 -23.47 18.11 -23.48
CA GLU A 3 -24.53 18.24 -22.48
C GLU A 3 -23.87 18.44 -21.12
N THR A 4 -24.24 19.52 -20.44
CA THR A 4 -23.84 19.75 -19.05
C THR A 4 -24.50 18.66 -18.20
N ARG A 5 -23.79 17.55 -17.95
CA ARG A 5 -24.21 16.54 -16.98
C ARG A 5 -24.34 17.24 -15.62
N THR A 6 -25.56 17.34 -15.10
CA THR A 6 -25.78 17.86 -13.75
C THR A 6 -25.31 16.78 -12.78
N PHE A 7 -24.25 17.07 -12.02
CA PHE A 7 -23.70 16.15 -11.04
C PHE A 7 -24.53 16.23 -9.75
N ASP A 8 -25.09 15.10 -9.32
CA ASP A 8 -25.77 14.96 -8.03
C ASP A 8 -24.88 14.15 -7.06
N PRO A 9 -24.17 14.82 -6.13
CA PRO A 9 -23.32 14.12 -5.16
C PRO A 9 -24.10 13.14 -4.27
N ALA A 10 -25.38 13.41 -3.98
CA ALA A 10 -26.16 12.59 -3.05
C ALA A 10 -26.48 11.21 -3.65
N ALA A 11 -26.61 11.12 -4.97
CA ALA A 11 -26.82 9.87 -5.70
C ALA A 11 -25.59 8.93 -5.67
N HIS A 12 -24.45 9.38 -5.13
CA HIS A 12 -23.19 8.62 -5.03
C HIS A 12 -22.76 8.33 -3.59
N VAL A 13 -23.61 8.62 -2.61
CA VAL A 13 -23.34 8.31 -1.20
C VAL A 13 -23.81 6.88 -0.91
N PRO A 14 -22.94 5.98 -0.39
CA PRO A 14 -23.33 4.61 -0.04
C PRO A 14 -24.41 4.60 1.05
N ARG A 15 -25.28 3.60 1.05
CA ARG A 15 -26.15 3.34 2.20
C ARG A 15 -25.31 2.81 3.36
N LEU A 16 -25.32 3.54 4.49
CA LEU A 16 -24.55 3.17 5.68
C LEU A 16 -25.41 2.55 6.80
N ASP A 17 -26.73 2.72 6.73
CA ASP A 17 -27.68 2.28 7.73
C ASP A 17 -28.68 1.26 7.18
N GLY A 18 -29.25 0.46 8.08
CA GLY A 18 -30.28 -0.53 7.77
C GLY A 18 -29.73 -1.95 7.63
N SER A 19 -30.42 -2.76 6.84
CA SER A 19 -30.05 -4.15 6.58
C SER A 19 -30.12 -4.43 5.09
N ILE A 20 -29.18 -5.25 4.61
CA ILE A 20 -29.07 -5.67 3.24
C ILE A 20 -28.75 -7.16 3.19
N GLU A 21 -29.42 -7.87 2.29
CA GLU A 21 -29.10 -9.25 1.96
C GLU A 21 -28.11 -9.24 0.79
N VAL A 22 -27.01 -9.96 0.95
CA VAL A 22 -25.94 -10.04 -0.06
C VAL A 22 -25.55 -11.49 -0.29
N SER A 23 -25.13 -11.79 -1.51
CA SER A 23 -24.66 -13.13 -1.88
C SER A 23 -23.25 -13.40 -1.34
N GLY A 24 -22.97 -14.67 -1.05
CA GLY A 24 -21.63 -15.12 -0.65
C GLY A 24 -21.21 -14.78 0.79
N LEU A 25 -22.07 -14.12 1.58
CA LEU A 25 -21.84 -13.88 2.99
C LEU A 25 -21.98 -15.19 3.79
N PRO A 26 -20.96 -15.65 4.54
CA PRO A 26 -21.04 -16.93 5.26
C PRO A 26 -22.04 -16.91 6.43
N ALA A 27 -22.00 -15.85 7.24
CA ALA A 27 -22.91 -15.61 8.36
C ALA A 27 -23.17 -14.10 8.55
N SER A 28 -24.18 -13.75 9.35
CA SER A 28 -24.55 -12.35 9.58
C SER A 28 -23.39 -11.50 10.08
N VAL A 29 -23.23 -10.31 9.50
CA VAL A 29 -22.22 -9.32 9.87
C VAL A 29 -22.91 -8.03 10.32
N ARG A 30 -22.37 -7.38 11.34
CA ARG A 30 -22.76 -6.04 11.75
C ARG A 30 -21.61 -5.08 11.48
N ILE A 31 -21.86 -4.04 10.69
CA ILE A 31 -20.93 -2.94 10.47
C ILE A 31 -21.49 -1.73 11.23
N HIS A 32 -20.80 -1.29 12.27
CA HIS A 32 -21.13 -0.04 12.97
C HIS A 32 -20.05 1.00 12.68
N ARG A 33 -20.43 2.27 12.59
CA ARG A 33 -19.48 3.37 12.39
C ARG A 33 -19.49 4.27 13.62
N ASP A 34 -18.31 4.67 14.06
CA ASP A 34 -18.17 5.64 15.14
C ASP A 34 -18.38 7.08 14.67
N ASP A 35 -18.23 8.04 15.58
CA ASP A 35 -18.43 9.48 15.31
C ASP A 35 -17.46 10.05 14.25
N TYR A 36 -16.39 9.34 13.92
CA TYR A 36 -15.44 9.71 12.85
C TYR A 36 -15.71 8.96 11.54
N GLY A 37 -16.76 8.14 11.49
CA GLY A 37 -17.11 7.31 10.35
C GLY A 37 -16.22 6.07 10.18
N ILE A 38 -15.43 5.70 11.19
CA ILE A 38 -14.56 4.52 11.11
C ILE A 38 -15.43 3.27 11.22
N PRO A 39 -15.39 2.35 10.24
CA PRO A 39 -16.18 1.12 10.29
C PRO A 39 -15.56 0.11 11.25
N HIS A 40 -16.39 -0.43 12.13
CA HIS A 40 -16.10 -1.53 13.05
C HIS A 40 -16.95 -2.73 12.62
N VAL A 41 -16.28 -3.82 12.25
CA VAL A 41 -16.92 -5.02 11.70
C VAL A 41 -16.99 -6.09 12.79
N GLU A 42 -18.21 -6.53 13.11
CA GLU A 42 -18.48 -7.60 14.07
C GLU A 42 -19.14 -8.79 13.36
N ALA A 43 -18.60 -9.99 13.59
CA ALA A 43 -19.09 -11.24 13.01
C ALA A 43 -18.83 -12.41 13.96
N ALA A 44 -19.58 -13.50 13.79
CA ALA A 44 -19.44 -14.71 14.61
C ALA A 44 -18.22 -15.58 14.22
N ASP A 45 -17.69 -15.37 13.01
CA ASP A 45 -16.56 -16.11 12.45
C ASP A 45 -15.65 -15.19 11.64
N GLU A 46 -14.41 -15.64 11.44
CA GLU A 46 -13.37 -14.87 10.78
C GLU A 46 -13.66 -14.60 9.30
N ALA A 47 -14.22 -15.57 8.57
CA ALA A 47 -14.53 -15.39 7.15
C ALA A 47 -15.59 -14.30 6.95
N SER A 48 -16.65 -14.32 7.75
CA SER A 48 -17.66 -13.27 7.77
C SER A 48 -17.07 -11.90 8.14
N ALA A 49 -16.10 -11.85 9.07
CA ALA A 49 -15.40 -10.60 9.39
C ALA A 49 -14.59 -10.05 8.20
N TRP A 50 -13.84 -10.90 7.49
CA TRP A 50 -13.11 -10.50 6.28
C TRP A 50 -14.04 -10.03 5.17
N PHE A 51 -15.17 -10.70 4.97
CA PHE A 51 -16.21 -10.28 4.02
C PHE A 51 -16.75 -8.89 4.40
N GLY A 52 -17.12 -8.70 5.66
CA GLY A 52 -17.60 -7.42 6.18
C GLY A 52 -16.60 -6.29 6.01
N MET A 53 -15.31 -6.56 6.22
CA MET A 53 -14.24 -5.60 5.99
C MET A 53 -14.10 -5.21 4.51
N GLY A 54 -14.21 -6.18 3.60
CA GLY A 54 -14.25 -5.92 2.15
C GLY A 54 -15.43 -5.04 1.75
N TYR A 55 -16.62 -5.36 2.27
CA TYR A 55 -17.85 -4.60 2.01
C TYR A 55 -17.75 -3.15 2.54
N ALA A 56 -17.31 -2.98 3.79
CA ALA A 56 -17.09 -1.65 4.38
C ALA A 56 -16.04 -0.84 3.60
N CYS A 57 -14.94 -1.47 3.18
CA CYS A 57 -13.93 -0.82 2.36
C CYS A 57 -14.49 -0.40 0.99
N ALA A 58 -15.39 -1.17 0.38
CA ALA A 58 -16.04 -0.79 -0.86
C ALA A 58 -16.96 0.43 -0.65
N GLN A 59 -17.79 0.45 0.41
CA GLN A 59 -18.61 1.62 0.75
C GLN A 59 -17.77 2.90 0.79
N ASP A 60 -16.61 2.85 1.46
CA ASP A 60 -15.85 4.07 1.75
C ASP A 60 -14.81 4.41 0.67
N ARG A 61 -14.26 3.40 -0.05
CA ARG A 61 -12.99 3.52 -0.81
C ARG A 61 -12.98 2.78 -2.15
N LEU A 62 -14.13 2.40 -2.72
CA LEU A 62 -14.16 1.60 -3.96
C LEU A 62 -13.33 2.22 -5.11
N TRP A 63 -13.40 3.54 -5.33
CA TRP A 63 -12.60 4.20 -6.36
C TRP A 63 -11.09 4.15 -6.05
N GLN A 64 -10.70 4.23 -4.78
CA GLN A 64 -9.29 4.08 -4.39
C GLN A 64 -8.78 2.66 -4.69
N LEU A 65 -9.60 1.63 -4.45
CA LEU A 65 -9.27 0.26 -4.84
C LEU A 65 -9.09 0.15 -6.37
N GLU A 66 -10.01 0.73 -7.13
CA GLU A 66 -9.93 0.76 -8.60
C GLU A 66 -8.66 1.48 -9.10
N TRP A 67 -8.30 2.59 -8.46
CA TRP A 67 -7.07 3.33 -8.73
C TRP A 67 -5.83 2.45 -8.55
N TYR A 68 -5.74 1.70 -7.44
CA TYR A 68 -4.63 0.79 -7.18
C TYR A 68 -4.58 -0.34 -8.21
N ARG A 69 -5.72 -0.98 -8.50
CA ARG A 69 -5.83 -2.05 -9.51
C ARG A 69 -5.37 -1.58 -10.88
N ARG A 70 -5.86 -0.44 -11.35
CA ARG A 70 -5.49 0.12 -12.66
C ARG A 70 -4.01 0.48 -12.72
N ARG A 71 -3.46 1.13 -11.69
CA ARG A 71 -2.03 1.46 -11.68
C ARG A 71 -1.16 0.22 -11.69
N GLY A 72 -1.48 -0.77 -10.86
CA GLY A 72 -0.72 -2.00 -10.76
C GLY A 72 -0.79 -2.85 -12.03
N ARG A 73 -1.95 -2.88 -12.69
CA ARG A 73 -2.16 -3.50 -14.00
C ARG A 73 -1.67 -2.62 -15.16
N GLY A 74 -1.12 -1.43 -14.91
CA GLY A 74 -0.68 -0.47 -15.93
C GLY A 74 -1.77 -0.11 -16.94
N ARG A 75 -2.93 0.31 -16.43
CA ARG A 75 -4.15 0.71 -17.15
C ARG A 75 -4.66 2.09 -16.68
N TRP A 76 -3.84 2.88 -15.99
CA TRP A 76 -4.25 4.19 -15.48
C TRP A 76 -4.46 5.21 -16.60
N SER A 77 -3.78 5.05 -17.73
CA SER A 77 -3.99 5.87 -18.93
C SER A 77 -5.41 5.74 -19.52
N GLU A 78 -6.16 4.69 -19.20
CA GLU A 78 -7.59 4.57 -19.55
C GLU A 78 -8.45 5.62 -18.81
N VAL A 79 -7.97 6.14 -17.68
CA VAL A 79 -8.66 7.15 -16.86
C VAL A 79 -8.22 8.56 -17.22
N VAL A 80 -6.90 8.79 -17.27
CA VAL A 80 -6.32 10.15 -17.37
C VAL A 80 -5.67 10.44 -18.73
N GLY A 81 -5.87 9.55 -19.70
CA GLY A 81 -5.30 9.64 -21.03
C GLY A 81 -3.77 9.53 -21.05
N SER A 82 -3.15 10.21 -22.01
CA SER A 82 -1.71 10.12 -22.30
C SER A 82 -0.80 10.44 -21.10
N SER A 83 -1.28 11.24 -20.15
CA SER A 83 -0.57 11.57 -18.91
C SER A 83 -0.27 10.34 -18.02
N GLY A 84 -1.08 9.28 -18.14
CA GLY A 84 -0.90 8.03 -17.38
C GLY A 84 0.11 7.04 -17.99
N LEU A 85 0.45 7.20 -19.28
CA LEU A 85 1.28 6.23 -20.02
C LEU A 85 2.66 5.96 -19.39
N PRO A 86 3.39 6.95 -18.85
CA PRO A 86 4.68 6.69 -18.20
C PRO A 86 4.54 5.76 -16.99
N GLY A 87 3.50 5.95 -16.18
CA GLY A 87 3.18 5.10 -15.03
C GLY A 87 2.82 3.69 -15.45
N ASP A 88 1.94 3.56 -16.46
CA ASP A 88 1.52 2.26 -16.98
C ASP A 88 2.69 1.44 -17.50
N ARG A 89 3.58 2.06 -18.29
CA ARG A 89 4.80 1.42 -18.79
C ARG A 89 5.71 0.97 -17.65
N MET A 90 5.85 1.78 -16.60
CA MET A 90 6.67 1.43 -15.44
C MET A 90 6.10 0.19 -14.72
N PHE A 91 4.82 0.20 -14.36
CA PHE A 91 4.21 -0.92 -13.62
C PHE A 91 4.12 -2.21 -14.44
N ARG A 92 3.94 -2.12 -15.77
CA ARG A 92 4.06 -3.28 -16.67
C ARG A 92 5.47 -3.87 -16.68
N ARG A 93 6.52 -3.03 -16.69
CA ARG A 93 7.92 -3.50 -16.62
C ARG A 93 8.26 -4.16 -15.29
N LEU A 94 7.61 -3.75 -14.20
CA LEU A 94 7.72 -4.41 -12.89
C LEU A 94 7.01 -5.77 -12.84
N ARG A 95 6.19 -6.10 -13.86
CA ARG A 95 5.44 -7.37 -13.95
C ARG A 95 4.60 -7.66 -12.70
N LEU A 96 3.97 -6.63 -12.13
CA LEU A 96 3.23 -6.78 -10.88
C LEU A 96 2.07 -7.77 -10.97
N VAL A 97 1.43 -7.90 -12.13
CA VAL A 97 0.35 -8.90 -12.33
C VAL A 97 0.89 -10.32 -12.15
N ASP A 98 1.99 -10.65 -12.81
CA ASP A 98 2.62 -11.97 -12.68
C ASP A 98 3.10 -12.22 -11.24
N ALA A 99 3.64 -11.19 -10.58
CA ALA A 99 4.06 -11.27 -9.19
C ALA A 99 2.88 -11.48 -8.23
N CYS A 100 1.75 -10.79 -8.42
CA CYS A 100 0.56 -10.98 -7.57
C CYS A 100 -0.02 -12.38 -7.75
N ARG A 101 -0.06 -12.90 -8.98
CA ARG A 101 -0.51 -14.26 -9.25
C ARG A 101 0.38 -15.29 -8.56
N ALA A 102 1.70 -15.17 -8.72
CA ALA A 102 2.66 -16.07 -8.09
C ALA A 102 2.54 -16.05 -6.56
N ASP A 103 2.33 -14.87 -5.96
CA ASP A 103 2.13 -14.76 -4.51
C ASP A 103 0.83 -15.47 -4.07
N VAL A 104 -0.28 -15.27 -4.79
CA VAL A 104 -1.56 -15.93 -4.47
C VAL A 104 -1.46 -17.46 -4.64
N GLU A 105 -0.72 -17.94 -5.64
CA GLU A 105 -0.47 -19.37 -5.85
C GLU A 105 0.41 -19.98 -4.74
N ALA A 106 1.30 -19.19 -4.14
CA ALA A 106 2.19 -19.62 -3.06
C ALA A 106 1.57 -19.52 -1.66
N MET A 107 0.41 -18.87 -1.51
CA MET A 107 -0.28 -18.73 -0.22
C MET A 107 -0.77 -20.07 0.33
N SER A 108 -0.84 -20.16 1.66
CA SER A 108 -1.61 -21.23 2.31
C SER A 108 -3.08 -21.14 1.90
N ALA A 109 -3.80 -22.27 1.95
CA ALA A 109 -5.23 -22.30 1.65
C ALA A 109 -6.02 -21.32 2.54
N GLU A 110 -5.64 -21.19 3.80
CA GLU A 110 -6.23 -20.26 4.77
C GLU A 110 -6.02 -18.79 4.38
N THR A 111 -4.78 -18.40 4.04
CA THR A 111 -4.47 -17.01 3.63
C THR A 111 -5.16 -16.67 2.31
N ARG A 112 -5.19 -17.62 1.37
CA ARG A 112 -5.88 -17.44 0.11
C ARG A 112 -7.39 -17.26 0.31
N ALA A 113 -8.01 -18.08 1.16
CA ALA A 113 -9.42 -17.96 1.49
C ALA A 113 -9.73 -16.59 2.11
N MET A 114 -8.88 -16.07 3.02
CA MET A 114 -9.01 -14.71 3.55
C MET A 114 -9.10 -13.64 2.45
N PHE A 115 -8.18 -13.65 1.48
CA PHE A 115 -8.19 -12.68 0.38
C PHE A 115 -9.38 -12.85 -0.57
N GLU A 116 -9.78 -14.09 -0.86
CA GLU A 116 -10.95 -14.40 -1.68
C GLU A 116 -12.25 -13.94 -1.00
N THR A 117 -12.37 -14.15 0.31
CA THR A 117 -13.55 -13.71 1.09
C THR A 117 -13.60 -12.19 1.23
N TYR A 118 -12.47 -11.52 1.46
CA TYR A 118 -12.41 -10.05 1.40
C TYR A 118 -12.85 -9.53 0.03
N ALA A 119 -12.35 -10.13 -1.05
CA ALA A 119 -12.72 -9.75 -2.41
C ALA A 119 -14.21 -9.98 -2.70
N ALA A 120 -14.78 -11.07 -2.18
CA ALA A 120 -16.22 -11.34 -2.26
C ALA A 120 -17.04 -10.24 -1.58
N GLY A 121 -16.59 -9.73 -0.42
CA GLY A 121 -17.23 -8.59 0.24
C GLY A 121 -17.21 -7.30 -0.59
N VAL A 122 -16.08 -7.01 -1.25
CA VAL A 122 -15.97 -5.88 -2.18
C VAL A 122 -16.94 -6.03 -3.36
N ASN A 123 -17.01 -7.22 -3.95
CA ASN A 123 -17.92 -7.50 -5.07
C ASN A 123 -19.38 -7.42 -4.65
N ALA A 124 -19.72 -7.94 -3.47
CA ALA A 124 -21.07 -7.93 -2.94
C ALA A 124 -21.66 -6.52 -2.79
N TYR A 125 -20.84 -5.51 -2.51
CA TYR A 125 -21.27 -4.11 -2.51
C TYR A 125 -21.77 -3.67 -3.89
N VAL A 126 -21.02 -3.99 -4.95
CA VAL A 126 -21.40 -3.63 -6.32
C VAL A 126 -22.57 -4.48 -6.82
N ASP A 127 -22.56 -5.78 -6.53
CA ASP A 127 -23.61 -6.73 -6.95
C ASP A 127 -24.96 -6.44 -6.27
N ALA A 128 -24.92 -5.85 -5.07
CA ALA A 128 -26.10 -5.35 -4.36
C ALA A 128 -26.75 -4.12 -5.02
N GLY A 129 -26.13 -3.54 -6.05
CA GLY A 129 -26.63 -2.33 -6.72
C GLY A 129 -26.48 -1.08 -5.87
N GLU A 130 -25.55 -1.07 -4.92
CA GLU A 130 -25.25 0.13 -4.14
C GLU A 130 -24.67 1.25 -5.02
N PRO A 131 -24.85 2.53 -4.63
CA PRO A 131 -24.35 3.66 -5.40
C PRO A 131 -22.83 3.61 -5.63
N LEU A 132 -22.39 3.58 -6.90
CA LEU A 132 -20.95 3.67 -7.19
C LEU A 132 -20.41 5.08 -6.91
N PRO A 133 -19.13 5.21 -6.52
CA PRO A 133 -18.46 6.51 -6.39
C PRO A 133 -18.58 7.34 -7.68
N PRO A 134 -18.60 8.68 -7.56
CA PRO A 134 -18.86 9.56 -8.68
C PRO A 134 -17.85 9.42 -9.82
N GLU A 135 -16.62 9.00 -9.52
CA GLU A 135 -15.56 8.82 -10.51
C GLU A 135 -15.89 7.76 -11.57
N PHE A 136 -16.69 6.74 -11.26
CA PHE A 136 -17.16 5.78 -12.26
C PHE A 136 -18.07 6.45 -13.31
N GLY A 137 -18.96 7.36 -12.89
CA GLY A 137 -19.83 8.13 -13.79
C GLY A 137 -19.11 9.24 -14.58
N LEU A 138 -17.94 9.68 -14.11
CA LEU A 138 -17.10 10.68 -14.78
C LEU A 138 -16.16 10.08 -15.82
N THR A 139 -15.81 8.80 -15.67
CA THR A 139 -14.80 8.13 -16.50
C THR A 139 -15.42 7.18 -17.54
N ASP A 140 -16.75 7.00 -17.49
CA ASP A 140 -17.52 6.00 -18.26
C ASP A 140 -16.91 4.58 -18.15
N LEU A 141 -16.14 4.32 -17.08
CA LEU A 141 -15.53 3.02 -16.83
C LEU A 141 -16.52 2.09 -16.15
N GLY A 142 -16.57 0.84 -16.63
CA GLY A 142 -17.32 -0.23 -15.98
C GLY A 142 -16.60 -0.81 -14.76
N TRP A 143 -17.37 -1.49 -13.91
CA TRP A 143 -16.84 -2.34 -12.85
C TRP A 143 -16.33 -3.67 -13.42
N GLU A 144 -15.15 -4.09 -12.97
CA GLU A 144 -14.63 -5.44 -13.14
C GLU A 144 -14.62 -6.13 -11.76
N PRO A 145 -14.98 -7.43 -11.64
CA PRO A 145 -14.94 -8.12 -10.36
C PRO A 145 -13.56 -8.06 -9.70
N TRP A 146 -13.55 -7.75 -8.41
CA TRP A 146 -12.36 -7.73 -7.56
C TRP A 146 -11.93 -9.15 -7.20
N THR A 147 -10.62 -9.39 -7.20
CA THR A 147 -10.04 -10.72 -6.95
C THR A 147 -9.00 -10.69 -5.84
N ALA A 148 -8.59 -11.87 -5.35
CA ALA A 148 -7.47 -11.99 -4.41
C ALA A 148 -6.16 -11.39 -4.99
N GLU A 149 -5.93 -11.51 -6.30
CA GLU A 149 -4.80 -10.88 -6.97
C GLU A 149 -4.84 -9.34 -6.82
N ASP A 150 -6.03 -8.73 -6.86
CA ASP A 150 -6.19 -7.29 -6.73
C ASP A 150 -5.94 -6.82 -5.28
N CYS A 151 -6.28 -7.63 -4.28
CA CYS A 151 -5.91 -7.36 -2.89
C CYS A 151 -4.38 -7.29 -2.72
N VAL A 152 -3.65 -8.25 -3.28
CA VAL A 152 -2.17 -8.25 -3.28
C VAL A 152 -1.62 -7.08 -4.10
N MET A 153 -2.28 -6.72 -5.21
CA MET A 153 -1.90 -5.60 -6.05
C MET A 153 -1.88 -4.28 -5.28
N VAL A 154 -2.87 -4.02 -4.42
CA VAL A 154 -2.92 -2.82 -3.58
C VAL A 154 -1.66 -2.70 -2.74
N PHE A 155 -1.27 -3.80 -2.06
CA PHE A 155 -0.05 -3.83 -1.27
C PHE A 155 1.19 -3.56 -2.13
N LYS A 156 1.34 -4.24 -3.27
CA LYS A 156 2.51 -4.05 -4.14
C LYS A 156 2.60 -2.65 -4.71
N VAL A 157 1.50 -2.06 -5.20
CA VAL A 157 1.52 -0.69 -5.76
C VAL A 157 1.91 0.34 -4.70
N ARG A 158 1.42 0.17 -3.46
CA ARG A 158 1.77 1.07 -2.34
C ARG A 158 3.26 1.03 -2.01
N HIS A 159 3.92 -0.11 -2.16
CA HIS A 159 5.31 -0.31 -1.72
C HIS A 159 6.34 -0.34 -2.86
N ALA A 160 5.94 -0.56 -4.12
CA ALA A 160 6.84 -0.76 -5.26
C ALA A 160 7.82 0.40 -5.54
N ILE A 161 7.50 1.60 -5.05
CA ILE A 161 8.31 2.81 -5.25
C ILE A 161 8.96 3.33 -3.97
N MET A 162 8.78 2.63 -2.85
CA MET A 162 9.45 2.96 -1.59
C MET A 162 10.94 2.61 -1.66
N GLY A 163 11.73 3.28 -0.81
CA GLY A 163 13.17 3.04 -0.70
C GLY A 163 14.04 4.04 -1.49
N LYS A 164 15.30 3.68 -1.70
CA LYS A 164 16.36 4.63 -2.10
C LYS A 164 16.53 4.80 -3.61
N ARG A 165 15.61 4.30 -4.46
CA ARG A 165 15.78 4.31 -5.93
C ARG A 165 15.99 5.72 -6.49
N LEU A 166 15.11 6.66 -6.13
CA LEU A 166 15.22 8.05 -6.59
C LEU A 166 16.49 8.73 -6.07
N LEU A 167 16.87 8.45 -4.83
CA LEU A 167 18.12 8.93 -4.25
C LEU A 167 19.34 8.40 -5.03
N LYS A 168 19.36 7.12 -5.40
CA LYS A 168 20.43 6.52 -6.21
C LYS A 168 20.52 7.16 -7.60
N LEU A 169 19.38 7.42 -8.25
CA LEU A 169 19.35 8.10 -9.56
C LEU A 169 19.82 9.56 -9.46
N ALA A 170 19.37 10.29 -8.46
CA ALA A 170 19.82 11.67 -8.21
C ALA A 170 21.34 11.72 -7.94
N ARG A 171 21.85 10.77 -7.15
CA ARG A 171 23.28 10.61 -6.86
C ARG A 171 24.09 10.30 -8.13
N LEU A 172 23.58 9.45 -9.01
CA LEU A 172 24.20 9.17 -10.30
C LEU A 172 24.28 10.43 -11.19
N GLU A 173 23.19 11.20 -11.29
CA GLU A 173 23.21 12.46 -12.04
C GLU A 173 24.15 13.49 -11.43
N PHE A 174 24.19 13.59 -10.09
CA PHE A 174 25.14 14.47 -9.41
C PHE A 174 26.58 14.07 -9.70
N LEU A 175 26.92 12.78 -9.59
CA LEU A 175 28.26 12.26 -9.93
C LEU A 175 28.63 12.62 -11.38
N ARG A 176 27.69 12.48 -12.32
CA ARG A 176 27.90 12.77 -13.74
C ARG A 176 28.15 14.27 -14.01
N LEU A 177 27.49 15.15 -13.27
CA LEU A 177 27.56 16.60 -13.45
C LEU A 177 28.71 17.26 -12.68
N ALA A 178 28.97 16.81 -11.46
CA ALA A 178 29.89 17.44 -10.51
C ALA A 178 31.21 16.67 -10.32
N GLY A 179 31.30 15.44 -10.85
CA GLY A 179 32.49 14.61 -10.75
C GLY A 179 32.63 13.87 -9.40
N PRO A 180 33.57 12.92 -9.33
CA PRO A 180 33.75 12.05 -8.16
C PRO A 180 34.20 12.79 -6.90
N GLU A 181 34.98 13.86 -7.04
CA GLU A 181 35.46 14.66 -5.90
C GLU A 181 34.30 15.37 -5.19
N ALA A 182 33.43 16.05 -5.93
CA ALA A 182 32.23 16.66 -5.37
C ALA A 182 31.28 15.59 -4.81
N TYR A 183 31.12 14.46 -5.51
CA TYR A 183 30.28 13.35 -5.05
C TYR A 183 30.73 12.80 -3.69
N ALA A 184 32.03 12.66 -3.47
CA ALA A 184 32.59 12.19 -2.19
C ALA A 184 32.22 13.10 -1.01
N THR A 185 31.90 14.37 -1.25
CA THR A 185 31.46 15.31 -0.19
C THR A 185 30.00 15.11 0.24
N LEU A 186 29.20 14.34 -0.51
CA LEU A 186 27.80 14.04 -0.16
C LEU A 186 27.66 13.00 0.96
N GLU A 187 28.72 12.25 1.25
CA GLU A 187 28.75 11.38 2.42
C GLU A 187 28.83 12.28 3.66
N GLY A 188 27.65 12.60 4.19
CA GLY A 188 27.48 13.47 5.34
C GLY A 188 28.28 12.93 6.51
N ILE A 189 29.39 13.60 6.80
CA ILE A 189 30.09 13.47 8.06
C ILE A 189 29.23 14.19 9.11
N GLU A 190 28.23 13.50 9.65
CA GLU A 190 27.60 13.87 10.92
C GLU A 190 28.68 13.97 12.01
N PRO A 191 28.88 15.17 12.61
CA PRO A 191 29.78 15.33 13.74
C PRO A 191 29.32 14.45 14.91
N GLY A 192 30.13 13.44 15.28
CA GLY A 192 29.79 12.49 16.35
C GLY A 192 29.27 11.12 15.88
N GLY A 193 29.18 10.91 14.56
CA GLY A 193 28.73 9.64 13.98
C GLY A 193 27.21 9.58 13.73
N ILE A 194 26.76 8.49 13.12
CA ILE A 194 25.33 8.22 12.87
C ILE A 194 24.79 7.44 14.06
N ASN A 195 23.74 7.95 14.71
CA ASN A 195 23.00 7.20 15.72
C ASN A 195 22.40 5.93 15.10
N VAL A 196 22.65 4.79 15.72
CA VAL A 196 22.08 3.51 15.29
C VAL A 196 20.90 3.11 16.19
N ILE A 197 19.96 2.39 15.59
CA ILE A 197 18.84 1.79 16.33
C ILE A 197 19.35 0.65 17.22
N LEU A 198 20.34 -0.11 16.72
CA LEU A 198 20.91 -1.26 17.39
C LEU A 198 22.45 -1.14 17.44
N PRO A 199 23.07 -1.19 18.63
CA PRO A 199 22.41 -1.18 19.94
C PRO A 199 21.76 0.20 20.23
N PRO A 200 20.70 0.28 21.06
CA PRO A 200 20.13 1.55 21.47
C PRO A 200 21.18 2.46 22.11
N GLY A 201 21.25 3.72 21.65
CA GLY A 201 22.27 4.68 22.09
C GLY A 201 23.65 4.47 21.44
N GLY A 202 23.78 3.51 20.52
CA GLY A 202 24.98 3.31 19.74
C GLY A 202 25.17 4.40 18.68
N THR A 203 26.43 4.61 18.30
CA THR A 203 26.83 5.48 17.20
C THR A 203 27.82 4.76 16.30
N VAL A 204 27.68 4.88 14.97
CA VAL A 204 28.71 4.44 14.03
C VAL A 204 29.47 5.64 13.47
N PRO A 205 30.81 5.57 13.32
CA PRO A 205 31.57 6.63 12.68
C PRO A 205 31.06 6.92 11.27
N THR A 206 31.13 8.18 10.88
CA THR A 206 30.58 8.68 9.61
C THR A 206 31.38 8.31 8.38
N SER A 207 32.64 7.92 8.55
CA SER A 207 33.42 7.21 7.54
C SER A 207 33.67 5.79 8.03
N TYR A 208 32.65 4.93 7.93
CA TYR A 208 32.87 3.50 8.07
C TYR A 208 33.28 2.95 6.70
N ALA A 209 34.57 2.69 6.54
CA ALA A 209 35.10 1.93 5.42
C ALA A 209 35.28 0.48 5.90
N PRO A 210 34.21 -0.36 5.86
CA PRO A 210 34.31 -1.71 6.37
C PRO A 210 35.41 -2.44 5.63
N THR A 211 36.28 -3.09 6.40
CA THR A 211 37.17 -4.11 5.86
C THR A 211 36.34 -5.25 5.26
N ILE A 212 36.92 -5.96 4.29
CA ILE A 212 36.24 -7.13 3.70
C ILE A 212 35.92 -8.21 4.74
N GLU A 213 36.64 -8.22 5.86
CA GLU A 213 36.44 -9.14 6.98
C GLU A 213 35.23 -8.72 7.83
N GLU A 214 35.08 -7.43 8.11
CA GLU A 214 33.87 -6.90 8.77
C GLU A 214 32.62 -7.09 7.91
N VAL A 215 32.72 -6.93 6.59
CA VAL A 215 31.59 -7.23 5.67
C VAL A 215 31.23 -8.71 5.74
N ARG A 216 32.22 -9.62 5.77
CA ARG A 216 31.96 -11.07 5.87
C ARG A 216 31.37 -11.46 7.21
N ALA A 217 31.86 -10.88 8.31
CA ALA A 217 31.32 -11.11 9.65
C ALA A 217 29.89 -10.61 9.75
N ALA A 218 29.62 -9.38 9.29
CA ALA A 218 28.27 -8.85 9.22
C ALA A 218 27.37 -9.68 8.30
N ALA A 219 27.86 -10.18 7.17
CA ALA A 219 27.07 -11.05 6.29
C ALA A 219 26.74 -12.41 6.93
N ALA A 220 27.63 -12.96 7.75
CA ALA A 220 27.37 -14.18 8.52
C ALA A 220 26.30 -13.95 9.60
N ASP A 221 26.32 -12.78 10.26
CA ASP A 221 25.32 -12.39 11.26
C ASP A 221 23.98 -11.99 10.62
N LEU A 222 24.01 -11.29 9.48
CA LEU A 222 22.84 -10.90 8.70
C LEU A 222 22.10 -12.10 8.10
N GLY A 223 22.77 -13.25 7.94
CA GLY A 223 22.13 -14.51 7.62
C GLY A 223 21.07 -14.95 8.65
N THR A 224 21.13 -14.42 9.88
CA THR A 224 20.14 -14.66 10.94
C THR A 224 19.06 -13.56 11.04
N LEU A 225 19.30 -12.39 10.43
CA LEU A 225 18.43 -11.21 10.45
C LEU A 225 17.76 -10.99 9.09
N ALA A 226 17.38 -12.06 8.38
CA ALA A 226 16.74 -11.97 7.08
C ALA A 226 15.35 -11.31 7.15
N SER A 227 15.35 -9.99 7.26
CA SER A 227 14.25 -9.09 6.94
C SER A 227 14.84 -7.91 6.16
N ASP A 228 14.60 -7.90 4.84
CA ASP A 228 15.04 -6.84 3.92
C ASP A 228 14.15 -5.58 3.98
N GLU A 229 13.33 -5.41 5.02
CA GLU A 229 12.40 -4.30 5.13
C GLU A 229 12.97 -3.14 5.97
N GLY A 230 13.54 -2.15 5.28
CA GLY A 230 13.63 -0.80 5.80
C GLY A 230 12.26 -0.14 5.79
N GLY A 231 11.52 -0.22 6.90
CA GLY A 231 10.31 0.58 7.16
C GLY A 231 10.60 1.77 8.07
N SER A 232 9.76 2.82 8.03
CA SER A 232 9.79 3.89 9.04
C SER A 232 9.15 3.37 10.33
N ASN A 233 9.92 2.68 11.17
CA ASN A 233 9.49 2.09 12.44
C ASN A 233 10.08 2.79 13.67
N SER A 234 10.49 4.06 13.54
CA SER A 234 10.87 4.85 14.72
C SER A 234 9.63 5.08 15.60
N TRP A 235 9.61 4.43 16.75
CA TRP A 235 8.64 4.69 17.79
C TRP A 235 9.21 5.78 18.70
N ALA A 236 8.41 6.79 19.01
CA ALA A 236 8.74 7.78 20.04
C ALA A 236 7.89 7.46 21.27
N VAL A 237 8.50 7.48 22.44
CA VAL A 237 7.78 7.40 23.71
C VAL A 237 7.54 8.81 24.23
N HIS A 238 6.37 9.06 24.81
CA HIS A 238 6.08 10.38 25.36
C HIS A 238 7.14 10.77 26.41
N GLY A 239 7.57 12.04 26.45
CA GLY A 239 8.68 12.51 27.30
C GLY A 239 8.50 12.28 28.80
N SER A 240 7.27 12.01 29.27
CA SER A 240 7.01 11.55 30.63
C SER A 240 7.58 10.16 30.95
N HIS A 241 7.96 9.40 29.92
CA HIS A 241 8.57 8.08 30.01
C HIS A 241 10.08 8.10 29.71
N THR A 242 10.71 9.28 29.60
CA THR A 242 12.15 9.42 29.37
C THR A 242 12.82 10.24 30.47
N THR A 243 14.10 10.00 30.71
CA THR A 243 14.89 10.74 31.72
C THR A 243 15.22 12.18 31.28
N THR A 244 15.10 12.48 29.99
CA THR A 244 15.40 13.79 29.40
C THR A 244 14.18 14.70 29.30
N GLY A 245 12.97 14.17 29.52
CA GLY A 245 11.71 14.88 29.30
C GLY A 245 11.36 15.11 27.83
N LYS A 246 12.15 14.58 26.89
CA LYS A 246 11.95 14.69 25.44
C LYS A 246 11.53 13.33 24.85
N PRO A 247 10.78 13.30 23.72
CA PRO A 247 10.49 12.07 23.00
C PRO A 247 11.75 11.33 22.55
#